data_AF-A0A6I4R9F9-F1
#
_entry.id   AF-A0A6I4R9F9-F1
#
_cell.length_a   1.000
_cell.length_b   1.000
_cell.length_c   1.000
_cell.angle_alpha   90.00
_cell.angle_beta   90.00
_cell.angle_gamma   90.00
#
_symmetry.space_group_name_H-M   'P 1'
#
loop_
_entity.id
_entity.type
_entity.pdbx_description
1 polymer ?
#
loop_
_entity_poly.entity_id
_entity_poly.type
_entity_poly.pdbx_seq_one_letter_code
_entity_poly.pdbx_strand_id
1 'polypeptide(L)'
;MLRIKGRIGEWPVDLTVEMDREDWAQLAALLPRDSAVALAPAPVAAVATAQDGLWQTAQELLQRAGTLEGPQLLAELAALAGSATAGKRLLVRLRHCPQVQIESGAEAPLYRWIG
;
A
#
# COMPACT_ATOMS: atom_id res chain seq x y z
N MET A 1 -14.73 -12.56 -17.67
CA MET A 1 -14.50 -13.35 -16.45
C MET A 1 -14.05 -12.40 -15.34
N LEU A 2 -14.83 -12.30 -14.26
CA LEU A 2 -14.55 -11.46 -13.10
C LEU A 2 -14.21 -12.35 -11.90
N ARG A 3 -13.24 -11.94 -11.08
CA ARG A 3 -12.92 -12.62 -9.82
C ARG A 3 -13.18 -11.71 -8.64
N ILE A 4 -13.98 -12.18 -7.70
CA ILE A 4 -14.38 -11.46 -6.50
C ILE A 4 -13.81 -12.21 -5.31
N LYS A 5 -13.01 -11.52 -4.49
CA LYS A 5 -12.48 -12.07 -3.25
C LYS A 5 -13.24 -11.48 -2.08
N GLY A 6 -13.70 -12.34 -1.19
CA GLY A 6 -14.49 -11.96 -0.02
C GLY A 6 -14.20 -12.85 1.18
N ARG A 7 -14.96 -12.65 2.24
CA ARG A 7 -14.92 -13.48 3.45
C ARG A 7 -16.33 -13.67 4.00
N ILE A 8 -16.62 -14.86 4.51
CA ILE A 8 -17.86 -15.19 5.23
C ILE A 8 -17.45 -15.52 6.66
N GLY A 9 -17.72 -14.61 7.59
CA GLY A 9 -17.11 -14.66 8.91
C GLY A 9 -15.58 -14.56 8.82
N GLU A 10 -14.88 -15.58 9.28
CA GLU A 10 -13.41 -15.68 9.23
C GLU A 10 -12.88 -16.45 8.00
N TRP A 11 -13.76 -17.02 7.18
CA TRP A 11 -13.35 -17.87 6.06
C TRP A 11 -13.13 -17.05 4.78
N PRO A 12 -11.93 -17.10 4.17
CA PRO A 12 -11.69 -16.46 2.88
C PRO A 12 -12.38 -17.23 1.76
N VAL A 13 -13.03 -16.51 0.85
CA VAL A 13 -13.75 -17.08 -0.29
C VAL A 13 -13.35 -16.36 -1.57
N ASP A 14 -13.12 -17.12 -2.64
CA ASP A 14 -12.89 -16.61 -3.99
C ASP A 14 -14.03 -17.08 -4.89
N LEU A 15 -14.70 -16.12 -5.52
CA LEU A 15 -15.81 -16.36 -6.43
C LEU A 15 -15.37 -15.95 -7.83
N THR A 16 -15.64 -16.82 -8.79
CA THR A 16 -15.47 -16.54 -10.21
C THR A 16 -16.84 -16.34 -10.82
N VAL A 17 -17.04 -15.20 -11.48
CA VAL A 17 -18.29 -14.85 -12.14
C VAL A 17 -18.05 -14.77 -13.63
N GLU A 18 -18.81 -15.57 -14.37
CA GLU A 18 -18.87 -15.54 -15.82
C GLU A 18 -20.10 -14.75 -16.26
N MET A 19 -19.90 -13.85 -17.21
CA MET A 19 -20.91 -12.93 -17.73
C MET A 19 -20.65 -12.76 -19.22
N ASP A 20 -21.71 -12.71 -20.01
CA ASP A 20 -21.63 -12.42 -21.44
C ASP A 20 -21.53 -10.91 -21.70
N ARG A 21 -21.38 -10.53 -22.98
CA ARG A 21 -21.20 -9.12 -23.37
C ARG A 21 -22.39 -8.24 -23.01
N GLU A 22 -23.61 -8.77 -23.07
CA GLU A 22 -24.82 -8.00 -22.79
C GLU A 22 -24.94 -7.70 -21.31
N ASP A 23 -24.63 -8.69 -20.46
CA ASP A 23 -24.52 -8.52 -19.00
C ASP A 23 -23.46 -7.48 -18.62
N TRP A 24 -22.29 -7.52 -19.28
CA TRP A 24 -21.23 -6.52 -19.06
C TRP A 24 -21.67 -5.11 -19.45
N ALA A 25 -22.43 -4.97 -20.53
CA ALA A 25 -22.93 -3.68 -21.00
C ALA A 25 -23.99 -3.10 -20.05
N GLN A 26 -24.88 -3.95 -19.52
CA GLN A 26 -25.86 -3.55 -18.51
C GLN A 26 -25.19 -3.11 -17.21
N LEU A 27 -24.18 -3.85 -16.75
CA LEU A 27 -23.40 -3.47 -15.57
C LEU A 27 -22.74 -2.11 -15.79
N ALA A 28 -22.10 -1.88 -16.94
CA ALA A 28 -21.50 -0.59 -17.29
C ALA A 28 -22.52 0.57 -17.38
N ALA A 29 -23.77 0.27 -17.77
CA ALA A 29 -24.84 1.27 -17.83
C ALA A 29 -25.32 1.73 -16.44
N LEU A 30 -25.17 0.89 -15.42
CA LEU A 30 -25.51 1.21 -14.03
C LEU A 30 -24.38 1.95 -13.29
N LEU A 31 -23.18 2.02 -13.86
CA LEU A 31 -22.14 2.89 -13.31
C LEU A 31 -22.55 4.36 -13.53
N PRO A 32 -22.42 5.23 -12.51
CA PRO A 32 -22.65 6.65 -12.66
C PRO A 32 -21.80 7.18 -13.82
N ARG A 33 -22.47 7.66 -14.88
CA ARG A 33 -21.82 8.39 -15.97
C ARG A 33 -21.59 9.83 -15.55
N ASP A 34 -20.84 10.01 -14.48
CA ASP A 34 -20.42 11.35 -14.12
C ASP A 34 -19.32 11.77 -15.10
N SER A 35 -19.72 12.71 -15.96
CA SER A 35 -18.96 13.90 -16.33
C SER A 35 -17.52 13.95 -15.83
N ALA A 36 -16.62 14.28 -16.75
CA ALA A 36 -15.30 14.84 -16.48
C ALA A 36 -15.15 15.41 -15.06
N VAL A 37 -14.27 14.80 -14.28
CA VAL A 37 -13.50 15.39 -13.17
C VAL A 37 -14.23 16.53 -12.43
N ALA A 38 -14.98 16.15 -11.42
CA ALA A 38 -15.04 16.91 -10.19
C ALA A 38 -15.10 15.90 -9.04
N LEU A 39 -13.92 15.46 -8.60
CA LEU A 39 -13.77 14.63 -7.41
C LEU A 39 -14.26 15.43 -6.20
N ALA A 40 -15.54 15.29 -5.86
CA ALA A 40 -16.04 15.68 -4.54
C ALA A 40 -15.44 14.70 -3.51
N PRO A 41 -14.68 15.18 -2.51
CA PRO A 41 -14.00 14.30 -1.57
C PRO A 41 -15.01 13.70 -0.59
N ALA A 42 -15.27 12.40 -0.73
CA ALA A 42 -15.62 11.56 0.42
C ALA A 42 -14.48 11.64 1.46
N PRO A 43 -14.69 11.35 2.76
CA PRO A 43 -13.69 11.54 3.83
C PRO A 43 -12.55 10.49 3.79
N VAL A 44 -12.11 10.09 2.60
CA VAL A 44 -10.84 9.39 2.33
C VAL A 44 -9.64 10.34 2.40
N ALA A 45 -9.85 11.66 2.34
CA ALA A 45 -8.78 12.64 2.43
C ALA A 45 -7.97 12.49 3.72
N ALA A 46 -8.61 12.29 4.88
CA ALA A 46 -7.88 12.15 6.14
C ALA A 46 -6.98 10.91 6.19
N VAL A 47 -7.42 9.78 5.63
CA VAL A 47 -6.65 8.53 5.63
C VAL A 47 -5.53 8.56 4.61
N ALA A 48 -5.75 9.14 3.43
CA ALA A 48 -4.69 9.36 2.44
C ALA A 48 -3.61 10.28 3.03
N THR A 49 -4.01 11.44 3.59
CA THR A 49 -3.08 12.39 4.21
C THR A 49 -2.33 11.78 5.40
N ALA A 50 -2.98 10.94 6.21
CA ALA A 50 -2.31 10.22 7.30
C ALA A 50 -1.31 9.16 6.80
N GLN A 51 -1.63 8.45 5.71
CA GLN A 51 -0.71 7.50 5.07
C GLN A 51 0.47 8.21 4.40
N ASP A 52 0.25 9.40 3.82
CA ASP A 52 1.30 10.25 3.27
C ASP A 52 2.19 10.82 4.38
N GLY A 53 1.61 11.20 5.54
CA GLY A 53 2.37 11.59 6.73
C GLY A 53 3.25 10.46 7.26
N LEU A 54 2.70 9.25 7.42
CA LEU A 54 3.48 8.06 7.83
C LEU A 54 4.60 7.74 6.82
N TRP A 55 4.36 7.95 5.53
CA TRP A 55 5.37 7.77 4.50
C TRP A 55 6.50 8.81 4.59
N GLN A 56 6.18 10.07 4.87
CA GLN A 56 7.19 11.10 5.09
C GLN A 56 8.05 10.79 6.31
N THR A 57 7.42 10.44 7.45
CA THR A 57 8.16 10.09 8.67
C THR A 57 9.00 8.82 8.52
N ALA A 58 8.54 7.84 7.74
CA ALA A 58 9.33 6.65 7.41
C ALA A 58 10.61 6.98 6.62
N GLN A 59 10.53 7.91 5.68
CA GLN A 59 11.71 8.39 4.93
C GLN A 59 12.66 9.17 5.85
N GLU A 60 12.13 10.08 6.69
CA GLU A 60 12.93 10.82 7.67
C GLU A 60 13.63 9.90 8.66
N LEU A 61 12.98 8.81 9.10
CA LEU A 61 13.59 7.81 9.98
C LEU A 61 14.82 7.18 9.33
N LEU A 62 14.69 6.72 8.08
CA LEU A 62 15.81 6.11 7.36
C LEU A 62 16.89 7.14 7.01
N GLN A 63 16.52 8.36 6.64
CA GLN A 63 17.43 9.46 6.39
C GLN A 63 18.26 9.80 7.63
N ARG A 64 17.63 9.90 8.81
CA ARG A 64 18.31 10.20 10.08
C ARG A 64 19.24 9.09 10.54
N ALA A 65 18.87 7.83 10.28
CA ALA A 65 19.71 6.69 10.61
C ALA A 65 20.87 6.49 9.60
N GLY A 66 20.70 6.96 8.36
CA GLY A 66 21.65 6.77 7.26
C GLY A 66 21.61 5.35 6.70
N THR A 67 21.82 4.35 7.55
CA THR A 67 21.74 2.92 7.20
C THR A 67 21.06 2.13 8.31
N LEU A 68 20.16 1.21 7.95
CA LEU A 68 19.51 0.29 8.88
C LEU A 68 19.39 -1.12 8.31
N GLU A 69 19.44 -2.12 9.18
CA GLU A 69 19.16 -3.51 8.81
C GLU A 69 17.66 -3.72 8.59
N GLY A 70 17.28 -4.57 7.62
CA GLY A 70 15.89 -4.82 7.26
C GLY A 70 14.97 -5.21 8.42
N PRO A 71 15.35 -6.13 9.32
CA PRO A 71 14.55 -6.49 10.48
C PRO A 71 14.36 -5.32 11.46
N GLN A 72 15.42 -4.54 11.70
CA GLN A 72 15.37 -3.36 12.57
C GLN A 72 14.47 -2.27 11.97
N LEU A 73 14.66 -1.96 10.69
CA LEU A 73 13.82 -1.02 9.96
C LEU A 73 12.35 -1.44 9.98
N LEU A 74 12.05 -2.73 9.80
CA LEU A 74 10.67 -3.22 9.85
C LEU A 74 10.02 -3.04 11.23
N ALA A 75 10.77 -3.27 12.31
CA ALA A 75 10.27 -3.09 13.67
C ALA A 75 9.92 -1.62 13.95
N GLU A 76 10.80 -0.69 13.57
CA GLU A 76 10.57 0.76 13.70
C GLU A 76 9.35 1.21 12.88
N LEU A 77 9.22 0.75 11.63
CA LEU A 77 8.08 1.09 10.77
C LEU A 77 6.76 0.51 11.29
N ALA A 78 6.77 -0.68 11.89
CA ALA A 78 5.58 -1.28 12.50
C ALA A 78 5.15 -0.52 13.75
N ALA A 79 6.09 -0.06 14.58
CA ALA A 79 5.83 0.79 15.74
C ALA A 79 5.23 2.14 15.32
N LEU A 80 5.82 2.77 14.29
CA LEU A 80 5.35 4.03 13.72
C LEU A 80 3.94 3.92 13.11
N ALA A 81 3.66 2.83 12.39
CA ALA A 81 2.38 2.65 11.71
C ALA A 81 1.30 1.96 12.58
N GLY A 82 1.63 1.58 13.82
CA GLY A 82 0.74 0.92 14.76
C GLY A 82 0.31 -0.51 14.39
N SER A 83 0.86 -1.08 13.31
CA SER A 83 0.58 -2.46 12.91
C SER A 83 1.68 -3.06 12.03
N ALA A 84 1.91 -4.36 12.17
CA ALA A 84 2.88 -5.09 11.35
C ALA A 84 2.57 -5.03 9.85
N THR A 85 1.28 -5.08 9.47
CA THR A 85 0.85 -5.01 8.07
C THR A 85 1.16 -3.64 7.45
N ALA A 86 0.92 -2.55 8.18
CA ALA A 86 1.23 -1.21 7.70
C ALA A 86 2.75 -0.97 7.63
N GLY A 87 3.51 -1.45 8.62
CA GLY A 87 4.98 -1.40 8.59
C GLY A 87 5.58 -2.12 7.38
N LYS A 88 5.07 -3.33 7.05
CA LYS A 88 5.49 -4.05 5.83
C LYS A 88 5.20 -3.27 4.55
N ARG A 89 4.05 -2.59 4.45
CA ARG A 89 3.73 -1.75 3.28
C ARG A 89 4.71 -0.59 3.14
N LEU A 90 5.09 0.06 4.23
CA LEU A 90 6.10 1.12 4.22
C LEU A 90 7.48 0.59 3.81
N LEU A 91 7.90 -0.57 4.33
CA LEU A 91 9.17 -1.20 3.96
C LEU A 91 9.22 -1.55 2.47
N VAL A 92 8.13 -2.13 1.94
CA VAL A 92 7.99 -2.42 0.51
C VAL A 92 7.95 -1.14 -0.33
N ARG A 93 7.47 -0.03 0.20
CA ARG A 93 7.54 1.25 -0.51
C ARG A 93 8.96 1.83 -0.47
N LEU A 94 9.67 1.77 0.66
CA LEU A 94 11.06 2.22 0.81
C LEU A 94 12.00 1.51 -0.17
N ARG A 95 11.88 0.19 -0.36
CA ARG A 95 12.72 -0.55 -1.33
C ARG A 95 12.56 -0.11 -2.80
N HIS A 96 11.46 0.57 -3.13
CA HIS A 96 11.19 1.11 -4.46
C HIS A 96 11.41 2.63 -4.52
N CYS A 97 11.82 3.25 -3.41
CA CYS A 97 12.16 4.66 -3.36
C CYS A 97 13.53 4.88 -4.02
N PRO A 98 13.67 5.85 -4.94
CA PRO A 98 14.95 6.14 -5.59
C PRO A 98 16.03 6.66 -4.61
N GLN A 99 15.62 7.14 -3.43
CA GLN A 99 16.53 7.62 -2.38
C GLN A 99 17.02 6.49 -1.46
N VAL A 100 16.65 5.24 -1.72
CA VAL A 100 17.00 4.09 -0.89
C VAL A 100 17.77 3.05 -1.70
N GLN A 101 19.00 2.77 -1.29
CA GLN A 101 19.82 1.70 -1.82
C GLN A 101 19.70 0.47 -0.91
N ILE A 102 19.52 -0.71 -1.51
CA ILE A 102 19.54 -1.96 -0.77
C ILE A 102 20.86 -2.67 -1.07
N GLU A 103 21.58 -2.98 -0.01
CA GLU A 103 22.82 -3.75 -0.06
C GLU A 103 22.57 -5.12 0.58
N SER A 104 23.14 -6.18 0.01
CA SER A 104 23.10 -7.50 0.62
C SER A 104 24.09 -7.54 1.79
N GLY A 105 23.59 -7.42 3.02
CA GLY A 105 24.39 -7.64 4.22
C GLY A 105 24.63 -9.14 4.47
N ALA A 106 25.53 -9.44 5.41
CA ALA A 106 25.92 -10.81 5.74
C ALA A 106 24.77 -11.63 6.37
N GLU A 107 23.92 -11.00 7.18
CA GLU A 107 22.79 -11.64 7.89
C GLU A 107 21.42 -11.10 7.45
N ALA A 108 21.35 -9.81 7.11
CA ALA A 108 20.13 -9.14 6.69
C ALA A 108 20.41 -8.10 5.58
N PRO A 109 19.42 -7.78 4.72
CA PRO A 109 19.56 -6.68 3.76
C PRO A 109 19.72 -5.35 4.50
N LEU A 110 20.67 -4.54 4.06
CA LEU A 110 20.91 -3.19 4.55
C LEU A 110 20.15 -2.20 3.67
N TYR A 111 19.42 -1.29 4.31
CA TYR A 111 18.74 -0.18 3.67
C TYR A 111 19.56 1.07 3.94
N ARG A 112 20.09 1.69 2.89
CA ARG A 112 20.89 2.91 2.98
C ARG A 112 20.19 4.06 2.29
N TRP A 113 20.12 5.21 2.96
CA TRP A 113 19.65 6.45 2.37
C TRP A 113 20.73 7.06 1.46
N ILE A 114 20.36 7.42 0.23
CA ILE A 114 21.28 7.94 -0.80
C ILE A 114 20.89 9.32 -1.37
N GLY A 115 19.86 9.98 -0.83
CA GLY A 115 19.46 11.33 -1.27
C GLY A 115 18.58 12.07 -0.27
#